data_AF-A0A271J9D6-F1
#
_entry.id   AF-A0A271J9D6-F1
#
_cell.length_a   1.000
_cell.length_b   1.000
_cell.length_c   1.000
_cell.angle_alpha   90.00
_cell.angle_beta   90.00
_cell.angle_gamma   90.00
#
_symmetry.space_group_name_H-M   'P 1'
#
loop_
_entity.id
_entity.type
_entity.pdbx_description
1 polymer ?
#
loop_
_entity_poly.entity_id
_entity_poly.type
_entity_poly.pdbx_seq_one_letter_code
_entity_poly.pdbx_strand_id
1 'polypeptide(L)'
;MTVTASLLLGAFVGAINAVAAAWTARIAMAGEPGKALHLVLGGMVVRMVVILGTVAAVLALLPVHRGAFIIGLGFLFVCGLLAEIAIVFSRSSGTSQPPADA
;
A
#
# COMPACT_ATOMS: atom_id res chain seq x y z
N MET A 1 6.39 25.81 -3.74
CA MET A 1 7.35 24.88 -3.11
C MET A 1 8.44 24.51 -4.10
N THR A 2 9.64 24.11 -3.65
CA THR A 2 10.69 23.60 -4.54
C THR A 2 10.33 22.22 -5.08
N VAL A 3 10.96 21.81 -6.18
CA VAL A 3 10.80 20.47 -6.79
C VAL A 3 11.12 19.38 -5.75
N THR A 4 12.22 19.53 -5.01
CA THR A 4 12.65 18.59 -3.97
C THR A 4 11.63 18.47 -2.84
N ALA A 5 11.09 19.59 -2.34
CA ALA A 5 10.06 19.56 -1.30
C ALA A 5 8.77 18.88 -1.78
N SER A 6 8.39 19.10 -3.05
CA SER A 6 7.22 18.46 -3.65
C SER A 6 7.43 16.94 -3.80
N LEU A 7 8.65 16.53 -4.18
CA LEU A 7 9.03 15.12 -4.29
C LEU A 7 9.02 14.42 -2.92
N LEU A 8 9.61 15.04 -1.91
CA LEU A 8 9.62 14.51 -0.55
C LEU A 8 8.22 14.42 0.05
N LEU A 9 7.35 15.40 -0.22
CA LEU A 9 5.96 15.35 0.22
C LEU A 9 5.21 14.18 -0.44
N GLY A 10 5.40 13.98 -1.74
CA GLY A 10 4.83 12.84 -2.46
C GLY A 10 5.32 11.51 -1.87
N ALA A 11 6.64 11.38 -1.70
CA ALA A 11 7.26 10.22 -1.09
C ALA A 11 6.71 9.97 0.31
N PHE A 12 6.59 10.98 1.15
CA PHE A 12 6.04 10.84 2.50
C PHE A 12 4.62 10.27 2.51
N VAL A 13 3.74 10.78 1.64
CA VAL A 13 2.37 10.24 1.49
C VAL A 13 2.41 8.79 1.00
N GLY A 14 3.27 8.48 0.02
CA GLY A 14 3.46 7.11 -0.48
C GLY A 14 3.99 6.15 0.60
N ALA A 15 4.92 6.62 1.44
CA ALA A 15 5.50 5.85 2.54
C ALA A 15 4.44 5.49 3.59
N ILE A 16 3.59 6.45 3.98
CA ILE A 16 2.47 6.20 4.91
C ILE A 16 1.56 5.11 4.35
N ASN A 17 1.22 5.20 3.06
CA ASN A 17 0.40 4.18 2.41
C ASN A 17 1.06 2.80 2.41
N ALA A 18 2.37 2.74 2.11
CA ALA A 18 3.13 1.50 2.12
C ALA A 18 3.18 0.85 3.51
N VAL A 19 3.35 1.66 4.57
CA VAL A 19 3.31 1.17 5.96
C VAL A 19 1.92 0.66 6.31
N ALA A 20 0.87 1.40 5.93
CA ALA A 20 -0.51 0.96 6.14
C ALA A 20 -0.78 -0.37 5.42
N ALA A 21 -0.27 -0.53 4.19
CA ALA A 21 -0.36 -1.75 3.40
C ALA A 21 0.26 -2.95 4.11
N ALA A 22 1.52 -2.81 4.52
CA ALA A 22 2.25 -3.85 5.23
C ALA A 22 1.54 -4.22 6.55
N TRP A 23 0.98 -3.23 7.24
CA TRP A 23 0.25 -3.45 8.49
C TRP A 23 -1.06 -4.22 8.26
N THR A 24 -1.88 -3.84 7.26
CA THR A 24 -3.09 -4.59 6.90
C THR A 24 -2.79 -6.02 6.48
N ALA A 25 -1.74 -6.22 5.68
CA ALA A 25 -1.28 -7.56 5.30
C ALA A 25 -0.86 -8.36 6.53
N ARG A 26 -0.13 -7.75 7.46
CA ARG A 26 0.30 -8.40 8.71
C ARG A 26 -0.87 -8.80 9.61
N ILE A 27 -1.87 -7.94 9.77
CA ILE A 27 -3.09 -8.28 10.53
C ILE A 27 -3.86 -9.40 9.83
N ALA A 28 -4.03 -9.31 8.50
CA ALA A 28 -4.72 -10.34 7.72
C ALA A 28 -4.03 -11.71 7.84
N MET A 29 -2.69 -11.72 7.91
CA MET A 29 -1.91 -12.93 8.14
C MET A 29 -2.06 -13.52 9.55
N ALA A 30 -2.32 -12.71 10.57
CA ALA A 30 -2.54 -13.19 11.95
C ALA A 30 -3.92 -13.85 12.14
N GLY A 31 -4.87 -13.62 11.22
CA GLY A 31 -6.24 -14.15 11.29
C GLY A 31 -6.50 -15.39 10.43
N GLU A 32 -7.76 -15.79 10.38
CA GLU A 32 -8.25 -16.93 9.59
C GLU A 32 -8.06 -16.69 8.08
N PRO A 33 -7.55 -17.68 7.32
CA PRO A 33 -7.24 -17.53 5.90
C PRO A 33 -8.46 -17.16 5.04
N GLY A 34 -9.66 -17.63 5.41
CA GLY A 34 -10.92 -17.28 4.72
C GLY A 34 -11.34 -15.81 4.86
N LYS A 35 -10.88 -15.12 5.92
CA LYS A 35 -11.15 -13.69 6.16
C LYS A 35 -10.00 -12.79 5.70
N ALA A 36 -8.79 -13.33 5.55
CA ALA A 36 -7.60 -12.58 5.17
C ALA A 36 -7.78 -11.82 3.85
N LEU A 37 -8.35 -12.48 2.82
CA LEU A 37 -8.57 -11.86 1.51
C LEU A 37 -9.56 -10.68 1.59
N HIS A 38 -10.66 -10.84 2.33
CA HIS A 38 -11.64 -9.77 2.56
C HIS A 38 -11.03 -8.59 3.31
N LEU A 39 -10.17 -8.85 4.29
CA LEU A 39 -9.49 -7.82 5.08
C LEU A 39 -8.49 -7.03 4.23
N VAL A 40 -7.75 -7.71 3.35
CA VAL A 40 -6.81 -7.07 2.41
C VAL A 40 -7.56 -6.24 1.36
N LEU A 41 -8.61 -6.79 0.73
CA LEU A 41 -9.43 -6.06 -0.25
C LEU A 41 -10.14 -4.85 0.38
N GLY A 42 -10.78 -5.03 1.54
CA GLY A 42 -11.42 -3.94 2.27
C GLY A 42 -10.42 -2.86 2.69
N GLY A 43 -9.26 -3.28 3.23
CA GLY A 43 -8.17 -2.37 3.58
C GLY A 43 -7.59 -1.64 2.37
N MET A 44 -7.54 -2.28 1.20
CA MET A 44 -7.08 -1.66 -0.05
C MET A 44 -8.04 -0.57 -0.52
N VAL A 45 -9.36 -0.84 -0.51
CA VAL A 45 -10.37 0.17 -0.89
C VAL A 45 -10.30 1.39 0.00
N VAL A 46 -10.26 1.20 1.33
CA VAL A 46 -10.17 2.31 2.29
C VAL A 46 -8.90 3.13 2.06
N ARG A 47 -7.74 2.47 1.92
CA ARG A 47 -6.48 3.15 1.60
C ARG A 47 -6.54 3.92 0.29
N MET A 48 -7.19 3.38 -0.74
CA MET A 48 -7.31 4.07 -2.02
C MET A 48 -8.17 5.32 -1.92
N VAL A 49 -9.28 5.27 -1.17
CA VAL A 49 -10.10 6.46 -0.89
C VAL A 49 -9.28 7.53 -0.15
N VAL A 50 -8.52 7.11 0.86
CA VAL A 50 -7.66 8.02 1.65
C VAL A 50 -6.54 8.61 0.78
N ILE A 51 -5.87 7.81 -0.05
CA ILE A 51 -4.77 8.29 -0.90
C ILE A 51 -5.28 9.28 -1.94
N LEU A 52 -6.40 8.96 -2.60
CA LEU A 52 -7.01 9.83 -3.60
C LEU A 52 -7.51 11.13 -2.98
N GLY A 53 -8.15 11.05 -1.81
CA GLY A 53 -8.57 12.24 -1.06
C GLY A 53 -7.39 13.11 -0.64
N THR A 54 -6.30 12.49 -0.14
CA THR A 54 -5.08 13.20 0.25
C THR A 54 -4.42 13.87 -0.95
N VAL A 55 -4.30 13.16 -2.08
CA VAL A 55 -3.74 13.69 -3.32
C VAL A 55 -4.58 14.86 -3.84
N ALA A 56 -5.91 14.71 -3.87
CA ALA A 56 -6.81 15.77 -4.28
C ALA A 56 -6.66 17.01 -3.37
N ALA A 57 -6.63 16.82 -2.05
CA ALA A 57 -6.43 17.90 -1.09
C ALA A 57 -5.06 18.59 -1.28
N VAL A 58 -3.98 17.83 -1.45
CA VAL A 58 -2.63 18.39 -1.67
C VAL A 58 -2.58 19.19 -2.97
N LEU A 59 -3.14 18.66 -4.06
CA LEU A 59 -3.14 19.35 -5.35
C LEU A 59 -4.06 20.58 -5.39
N ALA A 60 -5.13 20.60 -4.59
CA ALA A 60 -6.06 21.71 -4.50
C ALA A 60 -5.58 22.82 -3.55
N LEU A 61 -4.90 22.46 -2.45
CA LEU A 61 -4.59 23.39 -1.35
C LEU A 61 -3.12 23.81 -1.29
N LEU A 62 -2.18 23.03 -1.85
CA LEU A 62 -0.76 23.34 -1.78
C LEU A 62 -0.17 23.72 -3.15
N PRO A 63 0.74 24.70 -3.22
CA PRO A 63 1.47 25.06 -4.42
C PRO A 63 2.63 24.08 -4.68
N VAL A 64 2.28 22.84 -5.04
CA VAL A 64 3.20 21.72 -5.33
C VAL A 64 3.52 21.58 -6.82
N HIS A 65 4.74 21.16 -7.13
CA HIS A 65 5.11 20.76 -8.48
C HIS A 65 4.52 19.38 -8.80
N ARG A 66 3.43 19.35 -9.57
CA ARG A 66 2.61 18.15 -9.83
C ARG A 66 3.43 16.92 -10.22
N GLY A 67 4.34 17.05 -11.19
CA GLY A 67 5.17 15.92 -11.65
C GLY A 67 6.05 15.33 -10.54
N ALA A 68 6.76 16.17 -9.79
CA ALA A 68 7.67 15.72 -8.72
C ALA A 68 6.91 15.06 -7.57
N PHE A 69 5.75 15.62 -7.19
CA PHE A 69 4.87 15.05 -6.18
C PHE A 69 4.35 13.66 -6.59
N ILE A 70 3.83 13.52 -7.81
CA ILE A 70 3.31 12.24 -8.31
C ILE A 70 4.41 11.20 -8.45
N ILE A 71 5.63 11.57 -8.86
CA ILE A 71 6.77 10.64 -8.93
C ILE A 71 7.14 10.12 -7.55
N GLY A 72 7.30 11.01 -6.56
CA GLY A 72 7.63 10.61 -5.19
C GLY A 72 6.55 9.69 -4.59
N LEU A 73 5.29 10.07 -4.77
CA LEU A 73 4.13 9.27 -4.34
C LEU A 73 4.12 7.90 -5.02
N GLY A 74 4.17 7.89 -6.35
CA GLY A 74 4.05 6.69 -7.16
C GLY A 74 5.15 5.68 -6.85
N PHE A 75 6.39 6.13 -6.68
CA PHE A 75 7.52 5.26 -6.36
C PHE A 75 7.27 4.46 -5.07
N LEU A 76 6.98 5.13 -3.95
CA LEU A 76 6.77 4.44 -2.68
C LEU A 76 5.42 3.71 -2.60
N PHE A 77 4.40 4.21 -3.29
CA PHE A 77 3.12 3.51 -3.42
C PHE A 77 3.30 2.15 -4.11
N VAL A 78 4.01 2.11 -5.24
CA VAL A 78 4.30 0.88 -5.98
C VAL A 78 5.18 -0.06 -5.15
N CYS A 79 6.23 0.44 -4.50
CA CYS A 79 7.05 -0.38 -3.59
C CYS A 79 6.22 -1.01 -2.46
N GLY A 80 5.29 -0.25 -1.87
CA GLY A 80 4.37 -0.74 -0.85
C GLY A 80 3.43 -1.84 -1.35
N LEU A 81 2.88 -1.67 -2.55
CA LEU A 81 2.05 -2.70 -3.20
C LEU A 81 2.83 -3.98 -3.50
N LEU A 82 4.06 -3.85 -4.03
CA LEU A 82 4.91 -5.00 -4.29
C LEU A 82 5.25 -5.76 -3.00
N ALA A 83 5.52 -5.04 -1.92
CA ALA A 83 5.75 -5.65 -0.61
C ALA A 83 4.48 -6.36 -0.09
N GLU A 84 3.31 -5.74 -0.22
CA GLU A 84 2.03 -6.35 0.16
C GLU A 84 1.74 -7.63 -0.63
N ILE A 85 1.95 -7.62 -1.95
CA ILE A 85 1.78 -8.79 -2.82
C ILE A 85 2.75 -9.90 -2.43
N ALA A 86 4.04 -9.59 -2.27
CA ALA A 86 5.06 -10.57 -1.88
C ALA A 86 4.68 -11.27 -0.57
N ILE A 87 4.25 -10.49 0.43
CA ILE A 87 3.81 -11.01 1.74
C ILE A 87 2.62 -11.97 1.60
N VAL A 88 1.62 -11.62 0.79
CA VAL A 88 0.43 -12.46 0.59
C VAL A 88 0.78 -13.76 -0.16
N PHE A 89 1.57 -13.67 -1.22
CA PHE A 89 1.96 -14.82 -2.04
C PHE A 89 2.88 -15.81 -1.31
N SER A 90 3.79 -15.33 -0.45
CA SER A 90 4.65 -16.21 0.34
C SER A 90 3.86 -17.18 1.24
N ARG A 91 2.62 -16.84 1.63
CA ARG A 91 1.79 -17.71 2.46
C ARG A 91 0.94 -18.70 1.66
N SER A 92 0.40 -18.31 0.51
CA SER A 92 -0.42 -19.22 -0.33
C SER A 92 0.38 -20.44 -0.80
N SER A 93 1.69 -20.27 -1.02
CA SER A 93 2.58 -21.36 -1.43
C SER A 93 2.90 -22.35 -0.30
N GLY A 94 2.75 -21.96 0.97
CA GLY A 94 3.02 -22.81 2.13
C GLY A 94 1.86 -23.74 2.52
N THR A 95 0.64 -23.47 2.04
CA THR A 95 -0.56 -24.30 2.29
C THR A 95 -0.77 -25.43 1.28
N SER A 96 0.06 -25.50 0.23
CA SER A 96 -0.07 -26.48 -0.86
C SER A 96 0.72 -27.78 -0.63
N GLN A 97 1.21 -28.03 0.58
CA GLN A 97 1.85 -29.31 0.88
C GLN A 97 0.76 -30.39 0.97
N PRO A 98 0.74 -31.40 0.08
CA PRO A 98 -0.23 -32.49 0.15
C PRO A 98 -0.11 -33.19 1.51
N PRO A 99 -1.17 -33.83 2.02
CA PRO A 99 -1.04 -34.72 3.16
C PRO A 99 0.06 -35.72 2.84
N ALA A 100 1.16 -35.68 3.59
CA ALA A 100 2.00 -36.84 3.70
C ALA A 100 1.08 -37.91 4.32
N ASP A 101 0.95 -39.02 3.61
CA ASP A 101 0.26 -40.24 4.01
C ASP A 101 -1.19 -40.34 3.50
N ALA A 102 -1.32 -40.87 2.28
CA ALA A 102 -2.48 -41.63 1.80
C ALA A 102 -1.99 -43.02 1.38
#